data_AF-A0A9Q0D3B1-F1
#
_entry.id   AF-A0A9Q0D3B1-F1
#
_cell.length_a   1.000
_cell.length_b   1.000
_cell.length_c   1.000
_cell.angle_alpha   90.00
_cell.angle_beta   90.00
_cell.angle_gamma   90.00
#
_symmetry.space_group_name_H-M   'P 1'
#
loop_
_entity.id
_entity.type
_entity.pdbx_description
1 polymer ?
#
loop_
_entity_poly.entity_id
_entity_poly.type
_entity_poly.pdbx_seq_one_letter_code
_entity_poly.pdbx_strand_id
1 'polypeptide(L)'
;MAKGTQEKTALGAMGDLFGNVYQGAESTDASGRPTVDIGNVLQQEMLIYESETPLPTDSDPLSWWKASGSKYSHIAQLARRYLSIPGSSVRAERVFSTAGIIVNKKRSALDPENVDRLVFLANNL
;
A
#
# COMPACT_ATOMS: atom_id res chain seq x y z
N MET A 1 -0.67 -47.48 10.85
CA MET A 1 0.16 -46.47 11.56
C MET A 1 0.11 -45.18 10.77
N ALA A 2 -0.65 -44.21 11.26
CA ALA A 2 -0.87 -42.92 10.61
C ALA A 2 0.31 -41.97 10.91
N LYS A 3 0.80 -41.23 9.91
CA LYS A 3 1.59 -40.02 10.11
C LYS A 3 0.82 -38.85 9.52
N GLY A 4 0.58 -37.86 10.37
CA GLY A 4 -0.36 -36.77 10.20
C GLY A 4 0.03 -35.80 9.09
N THR A 5 -0.99 -35.44 8.31
CA THR A 5 -1.02 -34.32 7.40
C THR A 5 -0.85 -33.03 8.20
N GLN A 6 0.24 -32.30 7.93
CA GLN A 6 0.37 -30.91 8.35
C GLN A 6 -0.47 -30.07 7.39
N GLU A 7 -1.73 -29.82 7.73
CA GLU A 7 -2.50 -28.74 7.10
C GLU A 7 -1.96 -27.42 7.62
N LYS A 8 -1.01 -26.85 6.86
CA LYS A 8 -0.63 -25.45 7.03
C LYS A 8 -1.73 -24.64 6.35
N THR A 9 -2.71 -24.22 7.13
CA THR A 9 -3.75 -23.29 6.69
C THR A 9 -3.04 -22.04 6.16
N ALA A 10 -3.13 -21.86 4.86
CA ALA A 10 -2.53 -20.74 4.16
C ALA A 10 -3.26 -19.47 4.60
N LEU A 11 -2.68 -18.72 5.56
CA LEU A 11 -2.83 -17.29 5.48
C LEU A 11 -2.32 -16.91 4.08
N GLY A 12 -3.18 -16.33 3.24
CA GLY A 12 -2.81 -15.92 1.89
C GLY A 12 -1.60 -14.98 1.92
N ALA A 13 -0.98 -14.72 0.77
CA ALA A 13 0.23 -13.89 0.66
C ALA A 13 0.13 -12.51 1.37
N MET A 14 -1.09 -12.00 1.56
CA MET A 14 -1.35 -10.81 2.36
C MET A 14 -1.19 -11.04 3.87
N GLY A 15 -1.62 -12.17 4.42
CA GLY A 15 -1.43 -12.52 5.83
C GLY A 15 0.05 -12.63 6.23
N ASP A 16 0.88 -13.18 5.35
CA ASP A 16 2.34 -13.23 5.54
C ASP A 16 2.99 -11.84 5.43
N LEU A 17 2.48 -10.98 4.52
CA LEU A 17 2.99 -9.62 4.33
C LEU A 17 2.69 -8.70 5.52
N PHE A 18 1.55 -8.90 6.19
CA PHE A 18 1.09 -8.04 7.28
C PHE A 18 1.34 -8.62 8.69
N GLY A 19 1.73 -9.89 8.83
CA GLY A 19 1.92 -10.55 10.13
C GLY A 19 2.83 -9.79 11.11
N ASN A 20 3.89 -9.14 10.61
CA ASN A 20 4.82 -8.35 11.43
C ASN A 20 4.34 -6.93 11.77
N VAL A 21 3.31 -6.42 11.08
CA VAL A 21 2.71 -5.10 11.38
C VAL A 21 1.79 -5.19 12.61
N TYR A 22 1.34 -6.40 12.97
CA TYR A 22 0.38 -6.64 14.06
C TYR A 22 1.01 -7.02 15.40
N GLN A 23 2.33 -7.24 15.47
CA GLN A 23 3.01 -7.57 16.72
C GLN A 23 3.33 -6.31 17.53
N GLY A 24 2.31 -5.59 17.94
CA GLY A 24 2.48 -4.32 18.65
C GLY A 24 1.18 -3.73 19.17
N ALA A 25 0.52 -4.43 20.11
CA ALA A 25 -0.22 -3.84 21.24
C ALA A 25 -1.02 -4.91 21.97
N GLU A 26 -0.34 -5.82 22.68
CA GLU A 26 -0.95 -6.42 23.86
C GLU A 26 -0.91 -5.36 24.97
N SER A 27 -1.92 -4.49 25.02
CA SER A 27 -2.16 -3.64 26.19
C SER A 27 -3.50 -4.02 26.77
N THR A 28 -3.49 -5.00 27.67
CA THR A 28 -4.55 -5.13 28.66
C THR A 28 -4.42 -3.96 29.62
N ASP A 29 -5.38 -3.05 29.60
CA ASP A 29 -5.54 -2.06 30.65
C ASP A 29 -6.16 -2.72 31.88
N ALA A 30 -5.66 -2.36 33.06
CA ALA A 30 -5.97 -2.94 34.37
C ALA A 30 -7.45 -2.77 34.84
N SER A 31 -8.37 -2.45 33.94
CA SER A 31 -9.74 -2.04 34.24
C SER A 31 -10.85 -2.90 33.61
N GLY A 32 -10.50 -4.01 32.94
CA GLY A 32 -11.47 -5.03 32.51
C GLY A 32 -12.49 -4.56 31.46
N ARG A 33 -12.16 -3.53 30.67
CA ARG A 33 -12.98 -3.09 29.53
C ARG A 33 -12.65 -3.97 28.31
N PRO A 34 -13.64 -4.40 27.51
CA PRO A 34 -13.37 -5.03 26.24
C PRO A 34 -12.77 -3.96 25.32
N THR A 35 -11.44 -3.89 25.27
CA THR A 35 -10.74 -3.19 24.19
C THR A 35 -11.15 -3.88 22.90
N VAL A 36 -11.69 -3.14 21.94
CA VAL A 36 -11.98 -3.69 20.61
C VAL A 36 -10.68 -4.27 20.09
N ASP A 37 -10.59 -5.59 20.05
CA ASP A 37 -9.41 -6.30 19.59
C ASP A 37 -9.27 -6.01 18.10
N ILE A 38 -8.37 -5.07 17.79
CA ILE A 38 -8.11 -4.60 16.43
C ILE A 38 -7.69 -5.80 15.56
N GLY A 39 -7.00 -6.79 16.14
CA GLY A 39 -6.64 -8.02 15.45
C GLY A 39 -7.87 -8.79 14.95
N ASN A 40 -8.88 -8.97 15.80
CA ASN A 40 -10.12 -9.64 15.43
C ASN A 40 -10.92 -8.88 14.36
N VAL A 41 -10.98 -7.55 14.45
CA VAL A 41 -11.68 -6.72 13.44
C VAL A 41 -11.02 -6.83 12.07
N LEU A 42 -9.68 -6.85 12.04
CA LEU A 42 -8.93 -6.98 10.79
C LEU A 42 -9.05 -8.37 10.17
N GLN A 43 -9.02 -9.41 11.01
CA GLN A 43 -9.27 -10.78 10.55
C GLN A 43 -10.66 -10.91 9.92
N GLN A 44 -11.68 -10.28 10.51
CA GLN A 44 -13.01 -10.23 9.92
C GLN A 44 -13.03 -9.46 8.60
N GLU A 45 -12.42 -8.26 8.53
CA GLU A 45 -12.31 -7.51 7.28
C GLU A 45 -11.60 -8.34 6.18
N MET A 46 -10.56 -9.10 6.55
CA MET A 46 -9.79 -9.95 5.63
C MET A 46 -10.62 -11.14 5.12
N LEU A 47 -11.33 -11.84 6.01
CA LEU A 47 -12.20 -12.96 5.64
C LEU A 47 -13.31 -12.53 4.67
N ILE A 48 -13.89 -11.35 4.91
CA ILE A 48 -14.91 -10.81 4.02
C ILE A 48 -14.30 -10.49 2.65
N TYR A 49 -13.10 -9.89 2.60
CA TYR A 49 -12.39 -9.63 1.35
C TYR A 49 -12.07 -10.91 0.57
N GLU A 50 -11.59 -11.97 1.24
CA GLU A 50 -11.29 -13.27 0.61
C GLU A 50 -12.54 -13.98 0.07
N SER A 51 -13.72 -13.69 0.65
CA SER A 51 -15.00 -14.21 0.18
C SER A 51 -15.58 -13.44 -1.01
N GLU A 52 -15.05 -12.26 -1.32
CA GLU A 52 -15.57 -11.39 -2.35
C GLU A 52 -15.09 -11.84 -3.76
N THR A 53 -15.90 -11.56 -4.78
CA THR A 53 -15.58 -11.98 -6.14
C THR A 53 -14.35 -11.25 -6.67
N PRO A 54 -13.41 -11.94 -7.34
CA PRO A 54 -12.25 -11.29 -7.94
C PRO A 54 -12.66 -10.18 -8.92
N LEU A 55 -11.89 -9.09 -8.88
CA LEU A 55 -12.05 -7.99 -9.81
C LEU A 55 -11.79 -8.42 -11.26
N PRO A 56 -12.60 -7.97 -12.25
CA PRO A 56 -12.30 -8.16 -13.66
C PRO A 56 -10.95 -7.55 -14.04
N THR A 57 -10.22 -8.18 -14.97
CA THR A 57 -8.87 -7.75 -15.40
C THR A 57 -8.83 -6.32 -15.95
N ASP A 58 -9.95 -5.81 -16.47
CA ASP A 58 -10.06 -4.45 -17.05
C ASP A 58 -10.49 -3.38 -16.03
N SER A 59 -10.67 -3.76 -14.76
CA SER A 59 -11.10 -2.84 -13.71
C SER A 59 -9.93 -2.23 -12.94
N ASP A 60 -10.05 -0.95 -12.58
CA ASP A 60 -9.05 -0.27 -11.77
C ASP A 60 -9.17 -0.67 -10.28
N PRO A 61 -8.16 -1.35 -9.71
CA PRO A 61 -8.20 -1.75 -8.30
C PRO A 61 -8.24 -0.55 -7.35
N LEU A 62 -7.66 0.60 -7.71
CA LEU A 62 -7.71 1.80 -6.85
C LEU A 62 -9.13 2.37 -6.76
N SER A 63 -9.85 2.38 -7.89
CA SER A 63 -11.27 2.76 -7.93
C SER A 63 -12.16 1.81 -7.14
N TRP A 64 -11.87 0.51 -7.18
CA TRP A 64 -12.58 -0.48 -6.36
C TRP A 64 -12.35 -0.27 -4.87
N TRP A 65 -11.10 -0.10 -4.42
CA TRP A 65 -10.79 0.19 -3.01
C TRP A 65 -11.39 1.52 -2.53
N LYS A 66 -11.61 2.48 -3.43
CA LYS A 66 -12.33 3.72 -3.12
C LYS A 66 -13.83 3.47 -2.88
N ALA A 67 -14.46 2.57 -3.64
CA ALA A 67 -15.86 2.20 -3.47
C ALA A 67 -16.09 1.29 -2.26
N SER A 68 -15.18 0.32 -2.03
CA SER A 68 -15.25 -0.65 -0.94
C SER A 68 -14.64 -0.14 0.38
N GLY A 69 -14.06 1.06 0.39
CA GLY A 69 -13.37 1.64 1.55
C GLY A 69 -14.24 1.86 2.79
N SER A 70 -15.57 1.95 2.64
CA SER A 70 -16.48 2.02 3.78
C SER A 70 -16.66 0.68 4.49
N LYS A 71 -16.44 -0.44 3.79
CA LYS A 71 -16.54 -1.80 4.34
C LYS A 71 -15.23 -2.28 4.96
N TYR A 72 -14.10 -1.85 4.40
CA TYR A 72 -12.76 -2.31 4.78
C TYR A 72 -11.91 -1.14 5.25
N SER A 73 -12.30 -0.50 6.35
CA SER A 73 -11.72 0.79 6.74
C SER A 73 -10.21 0.71 6.99
N HIS A 74 -9.71 -0.41 7.50
CA HIS A 74 -8.29 -0.58 7.82
C HIS A 74 -7.52 -1.17 6.64
N ILE A 75 -8.03 -2.23 6.04
CA ILE A 75 -7.35 -2.89 4.91
C ILE A 75 -7.32 -1.97 3.69
N ALA A 76 -8.38 -1.19 3.42
CA ALA A 76 -8.39 -0.24 2.31
C ALA A 76 -7.33 0.87 2.47
N GLN A 77 -7.02 1.29 3.70
CA GLN A 77 -5.95 2.26 3.95
C GLN A 77 -4.58 1.71 3.57
N LEU A 78 -4.30 0.44 3.92
CA LEU A 78 -3.07 -0.22 3.49
C LEU A 78 -3.06 -0.45 1.98
N ALA A 79 -4.13 -1.03 1.44
CA ALA A 79 -4.23 -1.35 0.02
C ALA A 79 -4.00 -0.11 -0.86
N ARG A 80 -4.57 1.04 -0.49
CA ARG A 80 -4.31 2.32 -1.18
C ARG A 80 -2.84 2.72 -1.18
N ARG A 81 -2.12 2.53 -0.07
CA ARG A 81 -0.68 2.83 -0.01
C ARG A 81 0.10 1.90 -0.92
N TYR A 82 -0.10 0.59 -0.81
CA TYR A 82 0.66 -0.38 -1.59
C TYR A 82 0.36 -0.32 -3.10
N LEU A 83 -0.90 -0.15 -3.49
CA LEU A 83 -1.30 -0.04 -4.90
C LEU A 83 -0.89 1.28 -5.54
N SER A 84 -0.63 2.33 -4.75
CA SER A 84 -0.14 3.61 -5.27
C SER A 84 1.36 3.61 -5.63
N ILE A 85 2.10 2.60 -5.18
CA ILE A 85 3.54 2.50 -5.44
C ILE A 85 3.73 2.10 -6.91
N PRO A 86 4.45 2.89 -7.72
CA PRO A 86 4.78 2.49 -9.08
C PRO A 86 5.63 1.22 -9.06
N GLY A 87 5.24 0.22 -9.86
CA GLY A 87 6.03 -1.00 -10.02
C GLY A 87 7.34 -0.82 -10.80
N SER A 88 7.65 0.40 -11.27
CA SER A 88 8.88 0.69 -12.03
C SER A 88 9.44 2.09 -11.75
N SER A 89 10.76 2.21 -11.86
CA SER A 89 11.50 3.48 -11.80
C SER A 89 11.32 4.36 -13.06
N VAL A 90 10.70 3.84 -14.11
CA VAL A 90 10.58 4.50 -15.43
C VAL A 90 9.98 5.90 -15.33
N ARG A 91 8.99 6.11 -14.45
CA ARG A 91 8.41 7.45 -14.24
C ARG A 91 9.43 8.43 -13.66
N ALA A 92 10.21 8.00 -12.67
CA ALA A 92 11.27 8.82 -12.08
C ALA A 92 12.37 9.09 -13.13
N GLU A 93 12.78 8.09 -13.91
CA GLU A 93 13.77 8.24 -14.99
C GLU A 93 13.35 9.26 -16.04
N ARG A 94 12.07 9.29 -16.43
CA ARG A 94 11.54 10.32 -17.36
C ARG A 94 11.65 11.73 -16.77
N VAL A 95 11.35 11.88 -15.47
CA VAL A 95 11.49 13.16 -14.77
C VAL A 95 12.96 13.58 -14.73
N PHE A 96 13.88 12.67 -14.38
CA PHE A 96 15.32 12.95 -14.36
C PHE A 96 15.91 13.22 -15.74
N SER A 97 15.44 12.53 -16.78
CA SER A 97 15.85 12.80 -18.16
C SER A 97 15.44 14.21 -18.60
N THR A 98 14.20 14.60 -18.30
CA THR A 98 13.68 15.95 -18.59
C THR A 98 14.44 17.02 -17.80
N ALA A 99 14.70 16.75 -16.51
CA ALA A 99 15.53 17.61 -15.66
C ALA A 99 16.95 17.76 -16.22
N GLY A 100 17.56 16.66 -16.67
CA GLY A 100 18.87 16.65 -17.31
C GLY A 100 18.91 17.50 -18.57
N ILE A 101 17.84 17.49 -19.37
CA ILE A 101 17.70 18.38 -20.53
C ILE A 101 17.61 19.84 -20.08
N ILE A 102 16.78 20.17 -19.09
CA ILE A 102 16.64 21.53 -18.55
C ILE A 102 17.98 22.10 -18.09
N VAL A 103 18.76 21.31 -17.34
CA VAL A 103 20.07 21.70 -16.81
C VAL A 103 21.09 21.83 -17.95
N ASN A 104 21.12 20.87 -18.88
CA ASN A 104 22.14 20.81 -19.94
C ASN A 104 21.88 21.82 -21.09
N LYS A 105 20.62 22.01 -21.53
CA LYS A 105 20.28 22.97 -22.61
C LYS A 105 20.61 24.40 -22.25
N LYS A 106 20.64 24.74 -20.96
CA LYS A 106 20.75 26.13 -20.51
C LYS A 106 22.18 26.61 -20.27
N ARG A 107 23.21 25.73 -20.17
CA ARG A 107 24.60 26.05 -19.71
C ARG A 107 24.66 27.10 -18.59
N SER A 108 23.58 27.25 -17.85
CA SER A 108 23.40 28.28 -16.85
C SER A 108 23.89 27.62 -15.57
N ALA A 109 24.72 28.31 -14.80
CA ALA A 109 24.98 27.95 -13.42
C ALA A 109 23.66 28.13 -12.63
N LEU A 110 22.73 27.20 -12.81
CA LEU A 110 21.49 27.12 -12.05
C LEU A 110 21.84 26.46 -10.74
N ASP A 111 21.49 27.15 -9.66
CA ASP A 111 21.54 26.58 -8.33
C ASP A 111 20.67 25.31 -8.29
N PRO A 112 21.13 24.21 -7.67
CA PRO A 112 20.34 22.99 -7.50
C PRO A 112 18.93 23.24 -6.95
N GLU A 113 18.74 24.24 -6.08
CA GLU A 113 17.42 24.58 -5.55
C GLU A 113 16.45 25.08 -6.66
N ASN A 114 16.98 25.82 -7.63
CA ASN A 114 16.18 26.34 -8.75
C ASN A 114 15.81 25.24 -9.74
N VAL A 115 16.66 24.22 -9.88
CA VAL A 115 16.39 23.05 -10.73
C VAL A 115 15.23 22.25 -10.15
N ASP A 116 15.22 22.00 -8.84
CA ASP A 116 14.17 21.24 -8.17
C ASP A 116 12.80 21.93 -8.32
N ARG A 117 12.75 23.25 -8.09
CA ARG A 117 11.53 24.04 -8.33
C ARG A 117 11.06 23.97 -9.78
N LEU A 118 11.97 23.97 -10.75
CA LEU A 118 11.60 23.90 -12.17
C LEU A 118 11.06 22.51 -12.55
N VAL A 119 11.66 21.45 -12.02
CA VAL A 119 11.22 20.06 -12.23
C VAL A 119 9.86 19.84 -11.58
N PHE A 120 9.67 20.37 -10.36
CA PHE A 120 8.39 20.33 -9.68
C PHE A 120 7.30 21.04 -10.50
N LEU A 121 7.55 22.28 -10.96
CA LEU A 121 6.60 23.00 -11.81
C LEU A 121 6.30 22.24 -13.11
N ALA A 122 7.32 21.72 -13.79
CA ALA A 122 7.15 21.03 -15.07
C ALA A 122 6.35 19.72 -14.96
N ASN A 123 6.38 19.04 -13.81
CA ASN A 123 5.67 17.78 -13.60
C ASN A 123 4.30 17.94 -12.91
N ASN A 124 3.95 19.14 -12.46
CA ASN A 124 2.70 19.43 -11.75
C ASN A 124 1.82 20.50 -12.43
N LEU A 125 2.26 21.08 -13.55
CA LEU A 125 1.47 21.93 -14.46
C LEU A 125 0.75 21.09 -15.52
#